data_AF-A0A524P2A1-F1
#
_entry.id   AF-A0A524P2A1-F1
#
_cell.length_a   1.000
_cell.length_b   1.000
_cell.length_c   1.000
_cell.angle_alpha   90.00
_cell.angle_beta   90.00
_cell.angle_gamma   90.00
#
_symmetry.space_group_name_H-M   'P 1'
#
loop_
_entity.id
_entity.type
_entity.pdbx_description
1 polymer ?
#
loop_
_entity_poly.entity_id
_entity_poly.type
_entity_poly.pdbx_seq_one_letter_code
_entity_poly.pdbx_strand_id
1 'polypeptide(L)'
;MPIRVARITAFTVVLIFLFEFSRRVSDKLGNEDVPGLLAAVGVVALLFSIRAVVTESAMGPEAAGQKDFLWGVSLGCWTTILVRLIEPYIAN
;
A
#
# COMPACT_ATOMS: atom_id res chain seq x y z
N MET A 1 5.59 9.16 19.50
CA MET A 1 4.44 8.35 19.01
C MET A 1 3.61 9.03 17.92
N PRO A 2 3.10 10.27 18.08
CA PRO A 2 2.19 10.88 17.09
C PRO A 2 2.85 11.12 15.72
N ILE A 3 4.11 11.54 15.71
CA ILE A 3 4.88 11.78 14.46
C ILE A 3 5.05 10.49 13.65
N ARG A 4 5.26 9.35 14.32
CA ARG A 4 5.39 8.04 13.66
C ARG A 4 4.12 7.66 12.93
N VAL A 5 2.99 7.72 13.64
CA VAL A 5 1.67 7.43 13.05
C VAL A 5 1.41 8.36 11.87
N ALA A 6 1.66 9.66 12.02
CA ALA A 6 1.47 10.62 10.93
C ALA A 6 2.31 10.28 9.68
N ARG A 7 3.57 9.87 9.84
CA ARG A 7 4.43 9.45 8.70
C ARG A 7 3.91 8.19 8.03
N ILE A 8 3.58 7.15 8.80
CA ILE A 8 3.02 5.90 8.28
C ILE A 8 1.75 6.21 7.50
N THR A 9 0.81 6.95 8.10
CA THR A 9 -0.44 7.36 7.46
C THR A 9 -0.19 8.18 6.19
N ALA A 10 0.77 9.11 6.20
CA ALA A 10 1.10 9.90 5.01
C ALA A 10 1.56 8.99 3.85
N PHE A 11 2.48 8.04 4.10
CA PHE A 11 2.90 7.07 3.09
C PHE A 11 1.73 6.18 2.61
N THR A 12 0.88 5.73 3.53
CA THR A 12 -0.32 4.94 3.18
C THR A 12 -1.27 5.72 2.27
N VAL A 13 -1.62 6.95 2.63
CA VAL A 13 -2.54 7.80 1.86
C VAL A 13 -1.97 8.13 0.48
N VAL A 14 -0.69 8.49 0.41
CA VAL A 14 0.01 8.76 -0.86
C VAL A 14 -0.04 7.54 -1.76
N LEU A 15 0.22 6.34 -1.23
CA LEU A 15 0.22 5.13 -2.03
C LEU A 15 -1.17 4.79 -2.57
N ILE A 16 -2.21 4.89 -1.73
CA ILE A 16 -3.61 4.71 -2.16
C ILE A 16 -3.97 5.70 -3.26
N PHE A 17 -3.61 6.98 -3.08
CA PHE A 17 -3.84 8.01 -4.09
C PHE A 17 -3.14 7.70 -5.40
N LEU A 18 -1.87 7.25 -5.35
CA LEU A 18 -1.10 6.89 -6.55
C LEU A 18 -1.72 5.71 -7.30
N PHE A 19 -2.18 4.68 -6.61
CA PHE A 19 -2.87 3.54 -7.24
C PHE A 19 -4.16 3.97 -7.94
N GLU A 20 -4.97 4.79 -7.27
CA GLU A 20 -6.23 5.28 -7.84
C GLU A 20 -5.99 6.24 -9.00
N PHE A 21 -5.00 7.11 -8.89
CA PHE A 21 -4.58 8.00 -9.97
C PHE A 21 -4.08 7.21 -11.18
N SER A 22 -3.21 6.22 -10.96
CA SER A 22 -2.70 5.35 -12.01
C SER A 22 -3.84 4.61 -12.73
N ARG A 23 -4.85 4.14 -11.99
CA ARG A 23 -6.04 3.50 -12.57
C ARG A 23 -6.79 4.47 -13.47
N ARG A 24 -7.15 5.65 -12.97
CA ARG A 24 -7.89 6.67 -13.75
C ARG A 24 -7.14 7.08 -15.01
N VAL A 25 -5.81 7.10 -14.98
CA VAL A 25 -4.99 7.35 -16.16
C VAL A 25 -5.07 6.18 -17.15
N SER A 26 -4.93 4.94 -16.68
CA SER A 26 -5.09 3.74 -17.52
C SER A 26 -6.47 3.67 -18.17
N ASP A 27 -7.54 3.93 -17.43
CA ASP A 27 -8.92 3.92 -17.94
C ASP A 27 -9.11 4.96 -19.04
N LYS A 28 -8.57 6.18 -18.84
CA LYS A 28 -8.62 7.25 -19.86
C LYS A 28 -7.82 6.93 -21.11
N LEU A 29 -6.79 6.08 -21.00
CA LEU A 29 -5.99 5.61 -22.13
C LEU A 29 -6.62 4.39 -22.82
N GLY A 30 -7.74 3.86 -22.32
CA GLY A 30 -8.40 2.69 -22.86
C GLY A 30 -7.62 1.39 -22.60
N ASN A 31 -6.75 1.37 -21.58
CA ASN A 31 -6.05 0.16 -21.18
C ASN A 31 -7.00 -0.76 -20.42
N GLU A 32 -7.01 -2.04 -20.77
CA GLU A 32 -7.74 -3.06 -20.01
C GLU A 32 -7.03 -3.36 -18.68
N ASP A 33 -7.82 -3.81 -17.70
CA ASP A 33 -7.29 -4.26 -16.42
C ASP A 33 -6.36 -5.47 -16.64
N VAL A 34 -5.12 -5.36 -16.17
CA VAL A 34 -4.12 -6.43 -16.32
C VAL A 34 -4.51 -7.62 -15.42
N PRO A 35 -4.76 -8.81 -15.99
CA PRO A 35 -5.06 -10.00 -15.20
C PRO A 35 -3.94 -10.28 -14.19
N GLY A 36 -4.33 -10.50 -12.94
CA GLY A 36 -3.37 -10.81 -11.86
C GLY A 36 -2.67 -9.60 -11.24
N LEU A 37 -2.96 -8.36 -11.66
CA LEU A 37 -2.41 -7.15 -11.03
C LEU A 37 -2.71 -7.11 -9.53
N LEU A 38 -3.94 -7.45 -9.14
CA LEU A 38 -4.34 -7.54 -7.72
C LEU A 38 -3.51 -8.56 -6.93
N ALA A 39 -3.25 -9.73 -7.52
CA ALA A 39 -2.42 -10.76 -6.88
C ALA A 39 -0.96 -10.29 -6.75
N ALA A 40 -0.43 -9.62 -7.78
CA ALA A 40 0.91 -9.03 -7.72
C ALA A 40 1.03 -7.97 -6.63
N VAL A 41 0.05 -7.06 -6.51
CA VAL A 41 -0.02 -6.09 -5.42
C VAL A 41 -0.12 -6.78 -4.06
N GLY A 42 -0.85 -7.91 -3.96
CA GLY A 42 -0.91 -8.75 -2.76
C GLY A 42 0.44 -9.33 -2.34
N VAL A 43 1.21 -9.86 -3.30
CA VAL A 43 2.56 -10.35 -3.04
C VAL A 43 3.47 -9.22 -2.57
N VAL A 44 3.40 -8.04 -3.21
CA VAL A 44 4.14 -6.85 -2.78
C VAL A 44 3.75 -6.44 -1.37
N ALA A 45 2.45 -6.38 -1.06
CA ALA A 45 1.94 -6.05 0.27
C ALA A 45 2.55 -6.96 1.35
N LEU A 46 2.54 -8.28 1.09
CA LEU A 46 3.07 -9.30 1.97
C LEU A 46 4.59 -9.17 2.16
N LEU A 47 5.36 -9.00 1.08
CA LEU A 47 6.81 -8.84 1.15
C LEU A 47 7.19 -7.60 1.97
N PHE A 48 6.48 -6.49 1.79
CA PHE A 48 6.68 -5.29 2.60
C PHE A 48 6.23 -5.47 4.05
N SER A 49 5.16 -6.23 4.34
CA SER A 49 4.77 -6.58 5.71
C SER A 49 5.87 -7.36 6.42
N ILE A 50 6.36 -8.44 5.77
CA ILE A 50 7.44 -9.28 6.32
C ILE A 50 8.67 -8.42 6.57
N ARG A 51 9.07 -7.60 5.59
CA ARG A 51 10.22 -6.72 5.72
C ARG A 51 10.03 -5.67 6.83
N ALA A 52 8.83 -5.12 6.99
CA ALA A 52 8.52 -4.20 8.09
C ALA A 52 8.70 -4.87 9.45
N VAL A 53 8.17 -6.08 9.63
CA VAL A 53 8.32 -6.87 10.87
C VAL A 53 9.79 -7.19 11.16
N VAL A 54 10.53 -7.69 10.18
CA VAL A 54 11.97 -8.00 10.33
C VAL A 54 12.79 -6.75 10.62
N THR A 55 12.50 -5.63 9.95
CA THR A 55 13.22 -4.37 10.17
C THR A 55 12.91 -3.78 11.54
N GLU A 56 11.67 -3.92 12.02
CA GLU A 56 11.26 -3.45 13.35
C GLU A 56 12.06 -4.14 14.46
N SER A 57 12.26 -5.47 14.33
CA SER A 57 12.95 -6.30 15.32
C SER A 57 14.47 -6.29 15.19
N ALA A 58 15.02 -6.10 13.99
CA ALA A 58 16.46 -6.21 13.75
C ALA A 58 17.23 -4.89 13.81
N MET A 59 16.58 -3.75 13.52
CA MET A 59 17.27 -2.44 13.45
C MET A 59 16.97 -1.56 14.66
N GLY A 60 17.88 -0.66 15.00
CA GLY A 60 17.70 0.29 16.09
C GLY A 60 16.82 1.50 15.69
N PRO A 61 16.73 2.51 16.59
CA PRO A 61 15.94 3.73 16.37
C PRO A 61 16.42 4.57 15.18
N GLU A 62 17.68 4.45 14.77
CA GLU A 62 18.27 5.13 13.61
C GLU A 62 17.54 4.84 12.30
N ALA A 63 16.91 3.66 12.19
CA ALA A 63 16.14 3.25 11.02
C ALA A 63 14.65 3.68 11.08
N ALA A 64 14.26 4.58 11.98
CA ALA A 64 12.84 4.94 12.19
C ALA A 64 12.13 5.38 10.90
N GLY A 65 12.79 6.14 10.03
CA GLY A 65 12.21 6.55 8.74
C GLY A 65 11.93 5.36 7.81
N GLN A 66 12.87 4.42 7.71
CA GLN A 66 12.73 3.21 6.91
C GLN A 66 11.62 2.30 7.46
N LYS A 67 11.56 2.11 8.79
CA LYS A 67 10.48 1.35 9.45
C LYS A 67 9.11 1.93 9.11
N ASP A 68 8.95 3.24 9.25
CA ASP A 68 7.68 3.91 8.99
C ASP A 68 7.28 3.85 7.51
N PHE A 69 8.25 3.95 6.61
CA PHE A 69 8.02 3.76 5.17
C PHE A 69 7.53 2.35 4.85
N LEU A 70 8.20 1.31 5.37
CA LEU A 70 7.82 -0.08 5.13
C LEU A 70 6.40 -0.39 5.62
N TRP A 71 6.05 0.09 6.82
CA TRP A 71 4.69 -0.02 7.34
C TRP A 71 3.68 0.76 6.49
N GLY A 72 4.02 1.99 6.11
CA GLY A 72 3.15 2.85 5.31
C GLY A 72 2.84 2.25 3.93
N VAL A 73 3.86 1.74 3.23
CA VAL A 73 3.71 1.06 1.93
C VAL A 73 2.91 -0.22 2.07
N SER A 74 3.24 -1.06 3.06
CA SER A 74 2.53 -2.31 3.29
C SER A 74 1.03 -2.07 3.54
N LEU A 75 0.69 -1.13 4.43
CA LEU A 75 -0.69 -0.76 4.70
C LEU A 75 -1.39 -0.18 3.47
N GLY A 76 -0.71 0.68 2.70
CA GLY A 76 -1.28 1.25 1.47
C GLY A 76 -1.61 0.18 0.43
N CYS A 77 -0.75 -0.82 0.24
CA CYS A 77 -1.02 -1.96 -0.64
C CYS A 77 -2.21 -2.79 -0.13
N TRP A 78 -2.24 -3.14 1.17
CA TRP A 78 -3.36 -3.88 1.75
C TRP A 78 -4.68 -3.15 1.64
N THR A 79 -4.72 -1.86 1.94
CA THR A 79 -5.92 -1.03 1.79
C THR A 79 -6.38 -0.97 0.34
N THR A 80 -5.46 -0.82 -0.61
CA THR A 80 -5.80 -0.82 -2.05
C THR A 80 -6.47 -2.12 -2.47
N ILE A 81 -5.97 -3.27 -2.00
CA ILE A 81 -6.58 -4.59 -2.26
C ILE A 81 -7.96 -4.68 -1.62
N LEU A 82 -8.07 -4.31 -0.34
CA LEU A 82 -9.35 -4.38 0.39
C LEU A 82 -10.41 -3.50 -0.26
N VAL A 83 -10.08 -2.26 -0.63
CA VAL A 83 -10.99 -1.37 -1.34
C VAL A 83 -11.48 -2.02 -2.64
N ARG A 84 -10.57 -2.59 -3.43
CA ARG A 84 -10.93 -3.26 -4.70
C ARG A 84 -11.77 -4.53 -4.52
N LEU A 85 -11.57 -5.27 -3.43
CA LEU A 85 -12.39 -6.45 -3.13
C LEU A 85 -13.79 -6.06 -2.62
N ILE A 86 -13.92 -4.90 -1.98
CA ILE A 86 -15.18 -4.43 -1.40
C ILE A 86 -16.01 -3.61 -2.41
N GLU A 87 -15.38 -2.88 -3.33
CA GLU A 87 -16.04 -2.03 -4.34
C GLU A 87 -17.23 -2.71 -5.07
N PRO A 88 -17.15 -4.00 -5.48
CA PRO A 88 -18.28 -4.70 -6.09
C PRO A 88 -19.50 -4.89 -5.16
N TYR A 89 -19.30 -4.92 -3.84
CA TYR A 89 -20.36 -5.13 -2.86
C TYR A 89 -21.04 -3.83 -2.41
N ILE A 90 -20.41 -2.67 -2.63
CA ILE A 90 -20.97 -1.35 -2.31
C ILE A 90 -21.75 -0.77 -3.50
N ALA A 91 -21.40 -1.18 -4.73
CA ALA A 91 -22.06 -0.70 -5.94
C ALA A 91 -23.37 -1.45 -6.29
N ASN A 92 -23.78 -2.43 -5.47
CA ASN A 92 -25.05 -3.16 -5.56
C ASN A 92 -25.99 -2.73 -4.43
#